data_AF-A0A963JNM5-F1
#
_entry.id   AF-A0A963JNM5-F1
#
_cell.length_a   1.000
_cell.length_b   1.000
_cell.length_c   1.000
_cell.angle_alpha   90.00
_cell.angle_beta   90.00
_cell.angle_gamma   90.00
#
_symmetry.space_group_name_H-M   'P 1'
#
loop_
_entity.id
_entity.type
_entity.pdbx_description
1 polymer ?
#
loop_
_entity_poly.entity_id
_entity_poly.type
_entity_poly.pdbx_seq_one_letter_code
_entity_poly.pdbx_strand_id
1 'polypeptide(L)' 'MTTPRLLEFYEKELRFIREMGVEFSKRYPKIAAGLDLGSAECADPYVERLIESFAFLTARIQLKMDAEYPR' A
#
# COMPACT_ATOMS: atom_id res chain seq x y z
N MET A 1 3.39 -14.42 -16.24
CA MET A 1 3.78 -13.01 -15.98
C MET A 1 3.36 -12.56 -14.57
N THR A 2 3.58 -13.40 -13.55
CA THR A 2 3.49 -13.06 -12.13
C THR A 2 4.69 -13.73 -11.48
N THR A 3 5.80 -13.00 -11.42
CA THR A 3 7.06 -13.50 -10.85
C THR A 3 6.90 -13.52 -9.32
N PRO A 4 7.43 -14.53 -8.59
CA PRO A 4 7.40 -14.55 -7.12
C PRO A 4 7.85 -13.23 -6.48
N ARG A 5 8.84 -12.57 -7.09
CA ARG A 5 9.31 -11.23 -6.69
C ARG A 5 8.21 -10.16 -6.68
N LEU A 6 7.26 -10.17 -7.63
CA LEU A 6 6.18 -9.18 -7.65
C LEU A 6 5.26 -9.33 -6.42
N LEU A 7 5.01 -10.56 -5.98
CA LEU A 7 4.20 -10.82 -4.79
C LEU A 7 4.92 -10.28 -3.53
N GLU A 8 6.23 -10.49 -3.42
CA GLU A 8 7.05 -9.97 -2.32
C GLU A 8 7.01 -8.43 -2.27
N PHE A 9 7.19 -7.75 -3.41
CA PHE A 9 7.05 -6.30 -3.48
C PHE A 9 5.64 -5.84 -3.13
N TYR A 10 4.61 -6.53 -3.62
CA TYR A 10 3.22 -6.21 -3.32
C TYR A 10 2.91 -6.30 -1.82
N GLU A 11 3.27 -7.40 -1.17
CA GLU A 11 3.02 -7.60 0.26
C GLU A 11 3.79 -6.58 1.12
N LYS A 12 5.02 -6.23 0.70
CA LYS A 12 5.83 -5.20 1.34
C LYS A 12 5.17 -3.82 1.22
N GLU A 13 4.74 -3.44 0.02
CA GLU A 13 4.09 -2.16 -0.24
C GLU A 13 2.75 -2.05 0.49
N LEU A 14 1.94 -3.11 0.48
CA LEU A 14 0.66 -3.16 1.17
C LEU A 14 0.83 -2.95 2.68
N ARG A 15 1.81 -3.62 3.29
CA ARG A 15 2.17 -3.42 4.69
C ARG A 15 2.61 -1.97 4.96
N PHE A 16 3.50 -1.44 4.12
CA PHE A 16 4.00 -0.08 4.24
C PHE A 16 2.88 0.96 4.18
N ILE A 17 1.96 0.83 3.22
CA ILE A 17 0.81 1.75 3.08
C ILE A 17 -0.10 1.70 4.30
N ARG A 18 -0.35 0.51 4.86
CA ARG A 18 -1.16 0.36 6.09
C ARG A 18 -0.48 1.01 7.29
N GLU A 19 0.79 0.72 7.53
CA GLU A 19 1.56 1.32 8.64
C GLU A 19 1.61 2.86 8.53
N MET A 20 1.89 3.38 7.33
CA MET A 20 1.88 4.81 7.04
C MET A 20 0.49 5.42 7.18
N GLY A 21 -0.56 4.70 6.79
CA GLY A 21 -1.95 5.11 6.95
C GLY A 21 -2.32 5.33 8.42
N VAL A 22 -1.90 4.42 9.30
CA VAL A 22 -2.10 4.55 10.76
C VAL A 22 -1.33 5.75 11.32
N GLU A 23 -0.08 5.97 10.91
CA GLU A 23 0.67 7.15 11.37
C GLU A 23 0.09 8.46 10.83
N PHE A 24 -0.40 8.45 9.59
CA PHE A 24 -1.08 9.59 8.98
C PHE A 24 -2.38 9.91 9.72
N SER A 25 -3.17 8.90 10.11
CA SER A 25 -4.44 9.10 10.81
C SER A 25 -4.25 9.65 12.23
N LYS A 26 -3.21 9.22 12.93
CA LYS A 26 -2.81 9.83 14.22
C LYS A 26 -2.46 11.31 14.07
N ARG A 27 -1.77 11.69 12.99
CA ARG A 27 -1.33 13.08 12.78
C ARG A 27 -2.43 13.98 12.21
N TYR A 28 -3.32 13.43 11.39
CA TYR A 28 -4.36 14.18 10.68
C TYR A 28 -5.74 13.51 10.80
N PRO A 29 -6.32 13.41 12.00
CA PRO A 29 -7.54 12.65 12.25
C PRO A 29 -8.74 13.14 11.43
N LYS A 30 -8.88 14.45 11.20
CA LYS A 30 -9.97 15.02 10.39
C LYS A 30 -9.93 14.56 8.93
N ILE A 31 -8.74 14.41 8.36
CA ILE A 31 -8.56 14.01 6.96
C ILE A 31 -8.69 12.48 6.87
N ALA A 32 -8.06 11.76 7.80
CA ALA A 32 -8.09 10.31 7.82
C ALA A 32 -9.47 9.71 8.10
N ALA A 33 -10.35 10.41 8.84
CA ALA A 33 -11.74 10.01 9.02
C ALA A 33 -12.51 9.92 7.69
N GLY A 34 -12.15 10.71 6.67
CA GLY A 34 -12.73 10.63 5.33
C GLY A 34 -12.13 9.53 4.45
N LEU A 35 -11.02 8.92 4.88
CA LEU A 35 -10.30 7.88 4.15
C LEU A 35 -10.32 6.53 4.88
N ASP A 36 -10.98 6.48 6.04
CA ASP A 36 -11.06 5.31 6.92
C ASP A 36 -9.70 4.67 7.27
N LEU A 37 -8.65 5.52 7.36
CA LEU A 37 -7.26 5.10 7.64
C LEU A 37 -6.97 4.93 9.15
N GLY A 38 -8.02 4.78 9.97
CA GLY A 38 -7.95 4.86 11.44
C GLY A 38 -7.89 3.52 12.17
N SER A 39 -8.27 2.42 11.51
CA SER A 39 -8.36 1.09 12.10
C SER A 39 -7.45 0.10 11.36
N ALA A 40 -6.98 -0.93 12.08
CA ALA A 40 -6.18 -2.01 11.49
C ALA A 40 -6.93 -2.79 10.39
N GLU A 41 -8.26 -2.68 10.39
CA GLU A 41 -9.16 -3.15 9.35
C GLU A 41 -9.86 -1.92 8.76
N CYS A 42 -9.68 -1.65 7.47
CA CYS A 42 -10.48 -0.66 6.77
C CYS A 42 -11.93 -1.18 6.70
N ALA A 43 -12.90 -0.40 7.17
CA ALA A 43 -14.30 -0.80 7.25
C ALA A 43 -14.98 -0.80 5.88
N ASP A 44 -14.42 -0.08 4.88
CA ASP A 44 -14.95 -0.03 3.51
C ASP A 44 -14.18 -0.97 2.54
N PRO A 45 -14.83 -2.02 1.98
CA PRO A 45 -14.22 -2.93 1.02
C PRO A 45 -13.72 -2.27 -0.28
N TYR A 46 -14.30 -1.15 -0.69
CA TYR A 46 -13.88 -0.40 -1.88
C TYR A 46 -12.60 0.39 -1.62
N VAL A 47 -12.44 0.94 -0.41
CA VAL A 47 -11.21 1.61 0.00
C VAL A 47 -10.09 0.59 0.14
N GLU A 48 -10.37 -0.57 0.72
CA GLU A 48 -9.39 -1.67 0.82
C GLU A 48 -8.93 -2.10 -0.59
N ARG A 49 -9.86 -2.31 -1.53
CA ARG A 49 -9.51 -2.61 -2.94
C ARG A 49 -8.70 -1.51 -3.62
N LEU A 50 -8.95 -0.23 -3.29
CA LEU A 50 -8.15 0.88 -3.81
C LEU A 50 -6.72 0.83 -3.27
N ILE A 51 -6.56 0.55 -1.98
CA ILE A 51 -5.25 0.40 -1.32
C ILE A 51 -4.48 -0.77 -1.94
N GLU A 52 -5.13 -1.93 -2.12
CA GLU A 52 -4.55 -3.09 -2.80
C GLU A 52 -4.13 -2.75 -4.24
N SER A 53 -5.00 -2.07 -4.99
CA SER A 53 -4.69 -1.68 -6.38
C SER A 53 -3.52 -0.69 -6.45
N PHE A 54 -3.42 0.22 -5.48
CA PHE A 54 -2.32 1.16 -5.35
C PHE A 54 -1.02 0.45 -4.98
N ALA A 55 -1.03 -0.45 -4.00
CA ALA A 55 0.11 -1.29 -3.62
C ALA A 55 0.60 -2.14 -4.80
N PHE A 56 -0.31 -2.69 -5.61
CA PHE A 56 0.05 -3.43 -6.82
C PHE A 56 0.75 -2.55 -7.86
N LEU A 57 0.24 -1.33 -8.08
CA LEU A 57 0.87 -0.38 -9.00
C LEU A 57 2.27 0.03 -8.52
N THR A 58 2.43 0.38 -7.25
CA THR A 58 3.73 0.79 -6.70
C THR A 58 4.73 -0.37 -6.69
N ALA A 59 4.29 -1.58 -6.36
CA ALA A 59 5.12 -2.78 -6.41
C ALA A 59 5.68 -3.05 -7.82
N ARG A 60 4.88 -2.82 -8.87
CA ARG A 60 5.35 -2.94 -10.27
C ARG A 60 6.40 -1.88 -10.61
N ILE A 61 6.25 -0.66 -10.11
CA ILE A 61 7.22 0.42 -10.30
C ILE A 61 8.54 0.03 -9.61
N GLN A 62 8.48 -0.39 -8.34
CA GLN A 62 9.66 -0.82 -7.58
C GLN A 62 10.38 -1.99 -8.23
N LEU A 63 9.64 -3.01 -8.68
CA LEU A 63 10.22 -4.15 -9.39
C LEU A 63 10.91 -3.73 -10.69
N LYS A 64 10.34 -2.77 -11.42
CA LYS A 64 10.95 -2.24 -12.64
C LYS A 64 12.22 -1.45 -12.34
N MET A 65 12.21 -0.63 -11.30
CA MET A 65 13.38 0.13 -10.84
C MET A 65 14.52 -0.79 -10.39
N ASP A 66 14.21 -1.85 -9.63
CA ASP A 66 15.18 -2.86 -9.19
C ASP A 66 15.81 -3.60 -10.39
N ALA A 67 15.02 -3.87 -11.43
CA ALA A 67 15.51 -4.50 -12.66
C ALA A 67 16.40 -3.58 -13.51
N GLU A 68 16.15 -2.26 -13.50
CA GLU A 68 16.94 -1.26 -14.24
C GLU A 68 18.22 -0.85 -13.49
N TYR A 69 18.27 -1.00 -12.16
CA TYR A 69 19.43 -0.69 -11.33
C TYR A 69 19.80 -1.86 -10.40
N PRO A 70 20.28 -3.00 -10.93
CA PRO A 70 20.76 -4.08 -10.10
C PRO A 70 22.01 -3.60 -9.35
N ARG A 71 21.93 -3.46 -8.03
CA ARG A 71 23.10 -3.24 -7.16
C ARG A 71 23.86 -4.53 -6.93
#